data_AF-A0A9E0XUK2-F1
#
_entry.id   AF-A0A9E0XUK2-F1
#
_cell.length_a   1.000
_cell.length_b   1.000
_cell.length_c   1.000
_cell.angle_alpha   90.00
_cell.angle_beta   90.00
_cell.angle_gamma   90.00
#
_symmetry.space_group_name_H-M   'P 1'
#
loop_
_entity.id
_entity.type
_entity.pdbx_description
1 polymer ?
#
loop_
_entity_poly.entity_id
_entity_poly.type
_entity_poly.pdbx_seq_one_letter_code
_entity_poly.pdbx_strand_id
1 'polypeptide(L)'
;MSAVRLVGFVIAVIGYLSGGILVAQPFVSNLTASSLALAFLFPTCVGIGLLLCVVGEQRFRELRLSGGLLLLIGIAALIGIFVDAVGVYRAAQPTTLLWLVFPSSLFVGIMLTFFGDYLERYCRSGNAPQK
;
A
#
# COMPACT_ATOMS: atom_id res chain seq x y z
N MET A 1 -13.51 5.71 -18.23
CA MET A 1 -12.17 5.83 -17.64
C MET A 1 -11.19 6.18 -18.76
N SER A 2 -10.25 7.11 -18.55
CA SER A 2 -9.19 7.33 -19.55
C SER A 2 -8.21 6.16 -19.54
N ALA A 3 -7.62 5.84 -20.69
CA ALA A 3 -6.67 4.72 -20.82
C ALA A 3 -5.49 4.85 -19.83
N VAL A 4 -5.00 6.07 -19.61
CA VAL A 4 -3.92 6.39 -18.65
C VAL A 4 -4.29 5.98 -17.23
N ARG A 5 -5.54 6.21 -16.83
CA ARG A 5 -6.02 5.90 -15.48
C ARG A 5 -6.24 4.40 -15.28
N LEU A 6 -6.67 3.69 -16.33
CA LEU A 6 -6.75 2.22 -16.31
C LEU A 6 -5.35 1.60 -16.18
N VAL A 7 -4.36 2.11 -16.91
CA VAL A 7 -2.96 1.67 -16.79
C VAL A 7 -2.43 1.94 -15.37
N GLY A 8 -2.67 3.13 -14.83
CA GLY A 8 -2.29 3.48 -13.46
C GLY A 8 -2.89 2.53 -12.42
N PHE A 9 -4.18 2.21 -12.55
CA PHE A 9 -4.87 1.28 -11.67
C PHE A 9 -4.28 -0.13 -11.74
N VAL A 10 -4.03 -0.65 -12.95
CA VAL A 10 -3.41 -1.98 -13.15
C VAL A 10 -2.02 -2.03 -12.50
N ILE A 11 -1.20 -1.00 -12.70
CA ILE A 11 0.14 -0.91 -12.10
C ILE A 11 0.03 -0.85 -10.56
N ALA A 12 -0.90 -0.07 -10.01
CA ALA A 12 -1.12 -0.01 -8.57
C ALA A 12 -1.53 -1.36 -7.99
N VAL A 13 -2.45 -2.09 -8.65
CA VAL A 13 -2.89 -3.42 -8.24
C VAL A 13 -1.72 -4.42 -8.24
N ILE A 14 -0.86 -4.39 -9.26
CA ILE A 14 0.36 -5.21 -9.30
C ILE A 14 1.28 -4.87 -8.14
N GLY A 15 1.43 -3.58 -7.83
CA GLY A 15 2.10 -3.09 -6.62
C GLY A 15 1.54 -3.75 -5.37
N TYR A 16 0.24 -3.60 -5.10
CA TYR A 16 -0.39 -4.21 -3.92
C TYR A 16 -0.23 -5.71 -3.83
N LEU A 17 -0.37 -6.43 -4.95
CA LEU A 17 -0.13 -7.87 -5.01
C LEU A 17 1.31 -8.20 -4.63
N SER A 18 2.30 -7.48 -5.16
CA SER A 18 3.71 -7.68 -4.79
C SER A 18 3.97 -7.40 -3.31
N GLY A 19 3.35 -6.38 -2.72
CA GLY A 19 3.45 -6.10 -1.28
C GLY A 19 2.82 -7.19 -0.42
N GLY A 20 1.68 -7.73 -0.83
CA GLY A 20 1.04 -8.88 -0.18
C GLY A 20 1.90 -10.14 -0.26
N ILE A 21 2.49 -10.42 -1.43
CA ILE A 21 3.41 -11.55 -1.62
C ILE A 21 4.66 -11.37 -0.74
N LEU A 22 5.22 -10.17 -0.66
CA LEU A 22 6.38 -9.87 0.19
C LEU A 22 6.11 -10.18 1.68
N VAL A 23 4.89 -9.89 2.15
CA VAL A 23 4.47 -10.18 3.54
C VAL A 23 4.19 -11.68 3.74
N ALA A 24 3.66 -12.37 2.72
CA ALA A 24 3.32 -13.80 2.79
C ALA A 24 4.54 -14.71 2.59
N GLN A 25 5.56 -14.25 1.85
CA GLN A 25 6.74 -15.02 1.48
C GLN A 25 7.47 -15.72 2.65
N PRO A 26 7.63 -15.11 3.85
CA PRO A 26 8.29 -15.77 4.97
C PRO A 26 7.55 -17.02 5.47
N PHE A 27 6.25 -17.10 5.21
CA PHE A 27 5.37 -18.15 5.72
C PHE A 27 5.04 -19.23 4.68
N VAL A 28 5.41 -19.02 3.40
CA VAL A 28 5.13 -19.94 2.31
C VAL A 28 6.43 -20.45 1.68
N SER A 29 6.74 -21.72 1.91
CA SER A 29 7.99 -22.36 1.50
C SER A 29 8.19 -22.50 -0.03
N ASN A 30 7.10 -22.53 -0.81
CA ASN A 30 7.15 -22.71 -2.26
C ASN A 30 7.27 -21.40 -3.05
N LEU A 31 7.34 -20.25 -2.37
CA LEU A 31 7.42 -18.95 -3.01
C LEU A 31 8.89 -18.57 -3.28
N THR A 32 9.35 -18.88 -4.48
CA THR A 32 10.69 -18.51 -5.00
C THR A 32 10.68 -17.12 -5.65
N ALA A 33 10.08 -16.13 -4.98
CA ALA A 33 10.15 -14.75 -5.43
C ALA A 33 11.35 -14.05 -4.77
N SER A 34 12.06 -13.22 -5.53
CA SER A 34 13.15 -12.41 -4.97
C SER A 34 12.56 -11.35 -4.05
N SER A 35 12.77 -11.49 -2.73
CA SER A 35 12.23 -10.57 -1.72
C SER A 35 12.72 -9.14 -1.94
N LEU A 36 13.97 -9.00 -2.43
CA LEU A 36 14.56 -7.71 -2.76
C LEU A 36 13.89 -7.09 -3.99
N ALA A 37 13.61 -7.89 -5.03
CA ALA A 37 12.86 -7.42 -6.20
C ALA A 37 11.46 -6.95 -5.81
N LEU A 38 10.75 -7.70 -4.95
CA LEU A 38 9.43 -7.32 -4.44
C LEU A 38 9.47 -6.05 -3.58
N ALA A 39 10.52 -5.87 -2.76
CA ALA A 39 10.71 -4.68 -1.93
C ALA A 39 10.91 -3.39 -2.75
N PHE A 40 11.47 -3.49 -3.96
CA PHE A 40 11.54 -2.35 -4.90
C PHE A 40 10.29 -2.25 -5.78
N LEU A 41 9.78 -3.37 -6.28
CA LEU A 41 8.63 -3.40 -7.17
C LEU A 41 7.39 -2.83 -6.50
N PHE A 42 7.14 -3.17 -5.23
CA PHE A 42 6.00 -2.67 -4.46
C PHE A 42 5.93 -1.13 -4.43
N PRO A 43 6.91 -0.40 -3.86
CA PRO A 43 6.84 1.05 -3.78
C PRO A 43 6.88 1.71 -5.16
N THR A 44 7.62 1.16 -6.12
CA THR A 44 7.69 1.72 -7.48
C THR A 44 6.36 1.59 -8.22
N CYS A 45 5.74 0.41 -8.20
CA CYS A 45 4.43 0.20 -8.83
C CYS A 45 3.32 0.97 -8.13
N VAL A 46 3.28 0.97 -6.79
CA VAL A 46 2.29 1.77 -6.04
C VAL A 46 2.48 3.25 -6.33
N GLY A 47 3.72 3.76 -6.30
CA GLY A 47 4.02 5.17 -6.54
C GLY A 47 3.64 5.62 -7.95
N ILE A 48 4.10 4.90 -8.98
CA ILE A 48 3.79 5.21 -10.39
C ILE A 48 2.29 5.03 -10.66
N GLY A 49 1.69 3.95 -10.16
CA GLY A 49 0.27 3.67 -10.30
C GLY A 49 -0.61 4.76 -9.70
N LEU A 50 -0.28 5.21 -8.48
CA LEU A 50 -0.97 6.35 -7.85
C LEU A 50 -0.81 7.63 -8.66
N LEU A 51 0.41 7.92 -9.11
CA LEU A 51 0.71 9.17 -9.82
C LEU A 51 -0.08 9.26 -11.14
N LEU A 52 -0.24 8.14 -11.84
CA LEU A 52 -1.10 8.02 -13.02
C LEU A 52 -2.60 8.09 -12.68
N CYS A 53 -3.02 7.54 -11.54
CA CYS A 53 -4.40 7.57 -11.05
C CYS A 53 -4.85 8.99 -10.62
N VAL A 54 -3.95 9.78 -10.05
CA VAL A 54 -4.21 11.16 -9.57
C VAL A 54 -4.52 12.14 -10.73
N VAL A 55 -4.33 11.75 -11.99
CA VAL A 55 -4.71 12.56 -13.15
C VAL A 55 -6.22 12.39 -13.46
N GLY A 56 -7.11 13.04 -12.69
CA GLY A 56 -8.56 13.02 -12.98
C GLY A 56 -9.43 13.69 -11.90
N GLU A 57 -10.77 13.68 -12.01
CA GLU A 57 -11.65 14.32 -11.00
C GLU A 57 -11.82 13.51 -9.70
N GLN A 58 -11.48 12.21 -9.71
CA GLN A 58 -11.75 11.28 -8.59
C GLN A 58 -10.52 10.97 -7.72
N ARG A 59 -9.53 11.88 -7.70
CA ARG A 59 -8.21 11.71 -7.04
C ARG A 59 -8.33 11.33 -5.56
N PHE A 60 -9.32 11.91 -4.87
CA PHE A 60 -9.48 11.77 -3.42
C PHE A 60 -9.89 10.36 -3.00
N ARG A 61 -10.79 9.73 -3.77
CA ARG A 61 -11.27 8.38 -3.49
C ARG A 61 -10.17 7.34 -3.70
N GLU A 62 -9.36 7.50 -4.74
CA GLU A 62 -8.25 6.60 -5.03
C GLU A 62 -7.12 6.74 -4.02
N LEU A 63 -6.80 7.96 -3.55
CA LEU A 63 -5.82 8.19 -2.48
C LEU A 63 -6.23 7.57 -1.14
N ARG A 64 -7.52 7.66 -0.80
CA ARG A 64 -8.03 7.10 0.45
C ARG A 64 -8.01 5.57 0.43
N LEU A 65 -8.39 4.98 -0.70
CA LEU A 65 -8.43 3.53 -0.91
C LEU A 65 -7.02 2.95 -0.96
N SER A 66 -6.07 3.68 -1.58
CA SER A 66 -4.66 3.30 -1.59
C SER A 66 -4.01 3.38 -0.21
N GLY A 67 -4.29 4.44 0.56
CA GLY A 67 -3.84 4.56 1.95
C GLY A 67 -4.37 3.43 2.84
N GLY A 68 -5.65 3.06 2.68
CA GLY A 68 -6.26 1.93 3.38
C GLY A 68 -5.63 0.57 3.01
N LEU A 69 -5.32 0.35 1.74
CA LEU A 69 -4.62 -0.87 1.30
C LEU A 69 -3.18 -0.93 1.84
N LEU A 70 -2.46 0.20 1.85
CA LEU A 70 -1.12 0.26 2.46
C LEU A 70 -1.19 -0.07 3.97
N LEU A 71 -2.18 0.48 4.67
CA LEU A 71 -2.42 0.18 6.07
C LEU A 71 -2.68 -1.30 6.31
N LEU A 72 -3.51 -1.95 5.47
CA LEU A 72 -3.76 -3.38 5.56
C LEU A 72 -2.48 -4.20 5.36
N ILE A 73 -1.63 -3.83 4.41
CA ILE A 73 -0.33 -4.49 4.21
C ILE A 73 0.58 -4.31 5.44
N GLY A 74 0.62 -3.11 6.02
CA GLY A 74 1.40 -2.84 7.23
C GLY A 74 0.91 -3.64 8.44
N ILE A 75 -0.41 -3.73 8.62
CA ILE A 75 -1.02 -4.56 9.68
C ILE A 75 -0.71 -6.04 9.44
N ALA A 76 -0.81 -6.52 8.19
CA ALA A 76 -0.46 -7.90 7.86
C ALA A 76 1.01 -8.21 8.15
N ALA A 77 1.92 -7.27 7.85
CA ALA A 77 3.34 -7.39 8.19
C ALA A 77 3.56 -7.45 9.72
N LEU A 78 2.84 -6.62 10.49
CA LEU A 78 2.89 -6.65 11.95
C LEU A 78 2.43 -7.99 12.51
N ILE A 79 1.30 -8.52 12.00
CA ILE A 79 0.78 -9.82 12.40
C ILE A 79 1.81 -10.91 12.08
N GLY A 80 2.44 -10.87 10.90
CA GLY A 80 3.50 -11.79 10.52
C GLY A 80 4.67 -11.76 11.50
N ILE A 81 5.19 -10.57 11.81
CA ILE A 81 6.27 -10.39 12.80
C ILE A 81 5.85 -10.93 14.17
N PHE A 82 4.61 -10.69 14.60
CA PHE A 82 4.10 -11.17 15.88
C PHE A 82 3.98 -12.69 15.94
N VAL A 83 3.46 -13.32 14.88
CA VAL A 83 3.34 -14.78 14.78
C VAL A 83 4.71 -15.46 14.81
N ASP A 84 5.69 -14.89 14.12
CA ASP A 84 7.09 -15.35 14.14
C ASP A 84 7.72 -15.17 15.54
N ALA A 85 7.50 -14.00 16.17
CA ALA A 85 8.04 -13.69 17.49
C ALA A 85 7.45 -14.55 18.63
N VAL A 86 6.16 -14.88 18.57
CA VAL A 86 5.50 -15.78 19.54
C VAL A 86 5.86 -17.25 19.27
N GLY A 87 6.40 -17.56 18.09
CA GLY A 87 6.81 -18.91 17.72
C GLY A 87 5.63 -19.85 17.40
N VAL A 88 4.44 -19.29 17.14
CA VAL A 88 3.26 -20.06 16.72
C VAL A 88 3.49 -20.68 15.33
N TYR A 89 4.19 -19.95 14.46
CA TYR A 89 4.61 -20.43 13.15
C TYR A 89 6.00 -19.87 12.84
N ARG A 90 7.01 -20.73 12.69
CA ARG A 90 8.37 -20.29 12.36
C ARG A 90 8.45 -19.86 10.90
N ALA A 91 8.93 -18.67 10.63
CA ALA A 91 9.21 -18.23 9.28
C ALA A 91 10.27 -19.15 8.63
N ALA A 92 10.02 -19.56 7.39
CA ALA A 92 10.96 -20.35 6.59
C ALA A 92 12.08 -19.47 5.98
N GLN A 93 11.90 -18.15 5.98
CA GLN A 93 12.80 -17.16 5.36
C GLN A 93 12.98 -15.94 6.28
N PRO A 94 14.06 -15.14 6.10
CA PRO A 94 14.35 -14.00 6.96
C PRO A 94 13.22 -12.95 6.96
N THR A 95 12.74 -12.60 8.16
CA THR A 95 11.68 -11.59 8.38
C THR A 95 12.20 -10.14 8.41
N THR A 96 13.48 -9.92 8.12
CA THR A 96 14.14 -8.60 8.15
C THR A 96 13.47 -7.56 7.25
N LEU A 97 12.96 -7.97 6.09
CA LEU A 97 12.23 -7.08 5.19
C LEU A 97 10.87 -6.68 5.74
N LEU A 98 10.18 -7.54 6.50
CA LEU A 98 8.90 -7.19 7.13
C LEU A 98 9.09 -6.05 8.14
N TRP A 99 10.22 -6.03 8.86
CA TRP A 99 10.56 -4.96 9.79
C TRP A 99 10.76 -3.60 9.11
N LEU A 100 11.14 -3.57 7.82
CA LEU A 100 11.23 -2.36 7.02
C LEU A 100 9.88 -1.98 6.40
N VAL A 101 9.13 -2.97 5.92
CA VAL A 101 7.82 -2.78 5.28
C VAL A 101 6.77 -2.32 6.27
N PHE A 102 6.76 -2.87 7.49
CA PHE A 102 5.82 -2.51 8.56
C PHE A 102 5.78 -0.99 8.84
N PRO A 103 6.87 -0.33 9.27
CA PRO A 103 6.83 1.07 9.63
C PRO A 103 6.64 1.97 8.41
N SER A 104 7.25 1.62 7.27
CA SER A 104 7.13 2.42 6.04
C SER A 104 5.71 2.41 5.48
N SER A 105 5.07 1.24 5.39
CA SER A 105 3.70 1.12 4.88
C SER A 105 2.66 1.76 5.81
N LEU A 106 2.84 1.64 7.14
CA LEU A 106 1.99 2.34 8.11
C LEU A 106 2.11 3.84 7.97
N PHE A 107 3.34 4.37 7.97
CA PHE A 107 3.57 5.81 7.91
C PHE A 107 3.02 6.41 6.62
N VAL A 108 3.33 5.79 5.47
CA VAL A 108 2.86 6.25 4.16
C VAL A 108 1.34 6.06 4.03
N GLY A 109 0.78 4.95 4.51
CA GLY A 109 -0.65 4.68 4.52
C GLY A 109 -1.45 5.71 5.33
N ILE A 110 -1.01 6.01 6.56
CA ILE A 110 -1.62 7.05 7.41
C ILE A 110 -1.55 8.42 6.72
N MET A 111 -0.38 8.79 6.19
CA MET A 111 -0.22 10.05 5.46
C MET A 111 -1.19 10.14 4.27
N LEU A 112 -1.27 9.11 3.42
CA LEU A 112 -2.17 9.08 2.27
C LEU A 112 -3.65 9.21 2.68
N THR A 113 -4.07 8.48 3.71
CA THR A 113 -5.45 8.58 4.21
C THR A 113 -5.74 9.96 4.79
N PHE A 114 -4.81 10.54 5.55
CA PHE A 114 -4.96 11.88 6.12
C PHE A 114 -5.01 12.96 5.03
N PHE A 115 -4.13 12.89 4.03
CA PHE A 115 -4.16 13.80 2.87
C PHE A 115 -5.46 13.66 2.07
N GLY A 116 -5.95 12.44 1.88
CA GLY A 116 -7.24 12.18 1.22
C GLY A 116 -8.40 12.86 1.95
N ASP A 117 -8.49 12.67 3.26
CA ASP A 117 -9.54 13.28 4.10
C ASP A 117 -9.39 14.81 4.20
N TYR A 118 -8.16 15.33 4.29
CA TYR A 118 -7.88 16.75 4.36
C TYR A 118 -8.32 17.48 3.08
N LEU A 119 -7.95 16.93 1.92
CA LEU A 119 -8.33 17.49 0.62
C LEU A 119 -9.84 17.41 0.37
N GLU A 120 -10.49 16.31 0.77
CA GLU A 120 -11.96 16.16 0.69
C GLU A 120 -12.66 17.27 1.50
N ARG A 121 -12.21 17.54 2.73
CA ARG A 121 -12.75 18.60 3.58
C ARG A 121 -12.51 20.00 2.99
N TYR A 122 -11.32 20.24 2.44
CA TYR A 122 -10.96 21.54 1.85
C TYR A 122 -11.82 21.87 0.62
N CYS A 123 -12.00 20.91 -0.29
CA CYS A 123 -12.89 21.07 -1.45
C CYS A 123 -14.36 21.26 -1.04
N ARG A 124 -14.83 20.54 -0.01
CA ARG A 124 -16.20 20.67 0.48
C ARG A 124 -16.45 22.02 1.17
N SER A 125 -15.46 22.55 1.88
CA SER A 125 -15.54 23.86 2.55
C SER A 125 -15.44 25.03 1.57
N GLY A 126 -14.71 24.88 0.45
CA GLY A 126 -14.66 25.89 -0.62
C GLY A 126 -15.97 26.04 -1.41
N ASN A 127 -16.87 25.06 -1.34
CA ASN A 127 -18.20 25.07 -1.97
C ASN A 127 -19.34 25.45 -1.00
N ALA A 128 -19.03 25.89 0.22
CA ALA A 128 -20.06 26.45 1.10
C ALA A 128 -20.43 27.85 0.58
N PRO A 129 -21.69 28.11 0.18
CA PRO A 129 -22.12 29.47 -0.12
C PRO A 129 -21.95 30.31 1.14
N GLN A 130 -21.20 31.41 1.05
CA GLN A 130 -21.26 32.47 2.05
C GLN A 130 -22.73 32.89 2.16
N LYS A 131 -23.35 32.58 3.31
CA LYS A 131 -24.62 33.16 3.73
C LYS A 131 -24.32 34.34 4.64
#